data_AF-A0A941PGP8-F1
#
_entry.id   AF-A0A941PGP8-F1
#
_cell.length_a   1.000
_cell.length_b   1.000
_cell.length_c   1.000
_cell.angle_alpha   90.00
_cell.angle_beta   90.00
_cell.angle_gamma   90.00
#
_symmetry.space_group_name_H-M   'P 1'
#
loop_
_entity.id
_entity.type
_entity.pdbx_description
1 polymer ?
#
loop_
_entity_poly.entity_id
_entity_poly.type
_entity_poly.pdbx_seq_one_letter_code
_entity_poly.pdbx_strand_id
1 'polypeptide(L)'
;MRSPGASFDIRAALSEEVRAAAAALDDGASGAIHACRVRLKRAQALARVGHAFAPGLAAVFNNSARAIMDSLAEARNLAALSKAARKMAKRSGKPARTVLRTAGAALENARKAAAPIDLTAVDAALRDLLALAQVWPEASARQVKRGARYVARRARRG
;
A
#
# COMPACT_ATOMS: atom_id res chain seq x y z
N MET A 1 2.19 12.11 -40.11
CA MET A 1 1.52 11.72 -38.84
C MET A 1 2.58 11.37 -37.81
N ARG A 2 2.61 12.01 -36.64
CA ARG A 2 3.46 11.54 -35.52
C ARG A 2 2.79 10.30 -34.94
N SER A 3 3.51 9.19 -34.78
CA SER A 3 2.99 8.01 -34.08
C SER A 3 2.42 8.44 -32.73
N PRO A 4 1.23 7.94 -32.33
CA PRO A 4 0.77 8.12 -30.97
C PRO A 4 1.84 7.51 -30.06
N GLY A 5 2.56 8.35 -29.32
CA GLY A 5 3.56 7.86 -28.37
C GLY A 5 2.89 6.89 -27.40
N ALA A 6 3.60 5.83 -27.01
CA ALA A 6 3.08 4.80 -26.11
C ALA A 6 2.33 5.44 -24.93
N SER A 7 1.02 5.23 -24.88
CA SER A 7 0.18 5.74 -23.79
C SER A 7 0.31 4.80 -22.61
N PHE A 8 0.76 5.32 -21.47
CA PHE A 8 0.78 4.56 -20.23
C PHE A 8 -0.65 4.21 -19.81
N ASP A 9 -0.93 2.91 -19.67
CA ASP A 9 -2.24 2.41 -19.27
C ASP A 9 -2.36 2.35 -17.74
N ILE A 10 -3.09 3.32 -17.19
CA ILE A 10 -3.37 3.41 -15.75
C ILE A 10 -4.27 2.25 -15.28
N ARG A 11 -5.20 1.78 -16.11
CA ARG A 11 -6.10 0.66 -15.76
C ARG A 11 -5.30 -0.61 -15.53
N ALA A 12 -4.41 -0.94 -16.48
CA ALA A 12 -3.53 -2.10 -16.39
C ALA A 12 -2.61 -2.00 -15.17
N ALA A 13 -1.93 -0.85 -14.98
CA ALA A 13 -1.01 -0.65 -13.86
C ALA A 13 -1.69 -0.71 -12.49
N LEU A 14 -2.90 -0.14 -12.34
CA LEU A 14 -3.69 -0.25 -11.12
C LEU A 14 -4.09 -1.70 -10.84
N SER A 15 -4.58 -2.40 -11.87
CA SER A 15 -5.01 -3.79 -11.75
C SER A 15 -3.85 -4.70 -11.35
N GLU A 16 -2.67 -4.47 -11.90
CA GLU A 16 -1.45 -5.20 -11.54
C GLU A 16 -1.06 -4.97 -10.08
N GLU A 17 -1.02 -3.72 -9.61
CA GLU A 17 -0.67 -3.45 -8.21
C GLU A 17 -1.71 -4.01 -7.23
N VAL A 18 -3.00 -4.01 -7.57
CA VAL A 18 -4.04 -4.62 -6.71
C VAL A 18 -3.93 -6.15 -6.68
N ARG A 19 -3.75 -6.80 -7.83
CA ARG A 19 -3.51 -8.26 -7.88
C ARG A 19 -2.25 -8.65 -7.10
N ALA A 20 -1.17 -7.89 -7.25
CA ALA A 20 0.06 -8.11 -6.50
C ALA A 20 -0.11 -7.86 -4.99
N ALA A 21 -1.04 -6.98 -4.59
CA ALA A 21 -1.38 -6.78 -3.18
C ALA A 21 -2.11 -8.00 -2.60
N ALA A 22 -3.06 -8.58 -3.34
CA ALA A 22 -3.78 -9.79 -2.97
C ALA A 22 -2.83 -11.00 -2.87
N ALA A 23 -2.03 -11.24 -3.92
CA ALA A 23 -1.05 -12.33 -3.93
C ALA A 23 -0.04 -12.23 -2.78
N ALA A 24 0.33 -11.01 -2.36
CA ALA A 24 1.23 -10.82 -1.23
C ALA A 24 0.62 -11.25 0.11
N LEU A 25 -0.71 -11.23 0.27
CA LEU A 25 -1.38 -11.76 1.45
C LEU A 25 -1.51 -13.29 1.39
N ASP A 26 -1.79 -13.85 0.21
CA ASP A 26 -1.97 -15.29 0.00
C ASP A 26 -0.67 -16.09 0.22
N ASP A 27 0.49 -15.51 -0.11
CA ASP A 27 1.80 -16.16 0.10
C ASP A 27 2.12 -16.43 1.58
N GLY A 28 1.39 -15.82 2.53
CA GLY A 28 1.52 -16.08 3.96
C GLY A 28 2.90 -15.75 4.56
N ALA A 29 3.81 -15.20 3.75
CA ALA A 29 5.20 -14.96 4.13
C ALA A 29 5.34 -13.93 5.25
N SER A 30 6.43 -14.03 6.02
CA SER A 30 6.80 -13.03 7.01
C SER A 30 6.99 -11.65 6.35
N GLY A 31 5.98 -10.78 6.48
CA GLY A 31 5.96 -9.46 5.85
C GLY A 31 4.88 -9.27 4.78
N ALA A 32 4.03 -10.27 4.54
CA ALA A 32 2.85 -10.23 3.66
C ALA A 32 2.05 -8.92 3.81
N ILE A 33 1.67 -8.58 5.04
CA ILE A 33 0.93 -7.34 5.35
C ILE A 33 1.71 -6.09 4.89
N HIS A 34 3.03 -6.07 5.09
CA HIS A 34 3.85 -4.94 4.67
C HIS A 34 3.90 -4.83 3.14
N ALA A 35 4.11 -5.95 2.45
CA ALA A 35 4.15 -6.02 1.00
C ALA A 35 2.82 -5.58 0.38
N CYS A 36 1.69 -6.13 0.85
CA CYS A 36 0.35 -5.72 0.47
C CYS A 36 0.14 -4.21 0.62
N ARG A 37 0.47 -3.64 1.79
CA ARG A 37 0.38 -2.18 2.01
C ARG A 37 1.26 -1.36 1.07
N VAL A 38 2.45 -1.84 0.72
CA VAL A 38 3.34 -1.15 -0.24
C VAL A 38 2.70 -1.13 -1.63
N ARG A 39 2.11 -2.25 -2.06
CA ARG A 39 1.38 -2.35 -3.33
C ARG A 39 0.18 -1.41 -3.36
N LEU A 40 -0.63 -1.39 -2.30
CA LEU A 40 -1.74 -0.43 -2.17
C LEU A 40 -1.29 1.04 -2.20
N LYS A 41 -0.15 1.38 -1.58
CA LYS A 41 0.41 2.73 -1.66
C LYS A 41 0.80 3.12 -3.09
N ARG A 42 1.35 2.18 -3.87
CA ARG A 42 1.67 2.40 -5.29
C ARG A 42 0.40 2.58 -6.11
N ALA A 43 -0.60 1.73 -5.90
CA ALA A 43 -1.92 1.86 -6.52
C ALA A 43 -2.55 3.22 -6.21
N GLN A 44 -2.50 3.70 -4.96
CA GLN A 44 -2.96 5.06 -4.62
C GLN A 44 -2.18 6.16 -5.35
N ALA A 45 -0.87 6.00 -5.53
CA ALA A 45 -0.08 6.97 -6.30
C ALA A 45 -0.54 7.01 -7.78
N LEU A 46 -0.80 5.85 -8.39
CA LEU A 46 -1.36 5.74 -9.74
C LEU A 46 -2.76 6.35 -9.82
N ALA A 47 -3.64 6.08 -8.85
CA ALA A 47 -4.98 6.66 -8.77
C ALA A 47 -4.94 8.20 -8.69
N ARG A 48 -3.96 8.78 -7.98
CA ARG A 48 -3.76 10.24 -7.93
C ARG A 48 -3.32 10.81 -9.28
N VAL A 49 -2.58 10.06 -10.09
CA VAL A 49 -2.31 10.45 -11.49
C VAL A 49 -3.62 10.41 -12.29
N GLY A 50 -4.41 9.35 -12.09
CA GLY A 50 -5.71 9.15 -12.75
C GLY A 50 -6.78 10.20 -12.40
N HIS A 51 -6.63 10.90 -11.29
CA HIS A 51 -7.53 11.99 -10.87
C HIS A 51 -7.69 13.09 -11.93
N ALA A 52 -6.70 13.30 -12.81
CA ALA A 52 -6.75 14.29 -13.88
C ALA A 52 -7.84 14.03 -14.94
N PHE A 53 -8.37 12.81 -15.03
CA PHE A 53 -9.37 12.42 -16.03
C PHE A 53 -10.47 11.51 -15.47
N ALA A 54 -10.35 11.03 -14.23
CA ALA A 54 -11.38 10.28 -13.51
C ALA A 54 -11.41 10.67 -12.02
N PRO A 55 -11.76 11.93 -11.67
CA PRO A 55 -11.60 12.45 -10.31
C PRO A 55 -12.45 11.73 -9.26
N GLY A 56 -13.72 11.42 -9.59
CA GLY A 56 -14.63 10.69 -8.71
C GLY A 56 -14.15 9.26 -8.43
N LEU A 57 -13.80 8.53 -9.50
CA LEU A 57 -13.26 7.17 -9.38
C LEU A 57 -11.95 7.15 -8.58
N ALA A 58 -11.06 8.13 -8.82
CA ALA A 58 -9.84 8.27 -8.06
C ALA A 58 -10.08 8.54 -6.57
N ALA A 59 -11.11 9.30 -6.20
CA ALA A 59 -11.46 9.55 -4.81
C ALA A 59 -11.94 8.27 -4.11
N VAL A 60 -12.90 7.56 -4.73
CA VAL A 60 -13.43 6.29 -4.21
C VAL A 60 -12.31 5.27 -4.07
N PHE A 61 -11.51 5.06 -5.13
CA PHE A 61 -10.38 4.13 -5.10
C PHE A 61 -9.39 4.44 -3.97
N ASN A 62 -8.98 5.71 -3.82
CA ASN A 62 -8.04 6.09 -2.77
C ASN A 62 -8.60 5.86 -1.37
N ASN A 63 -9.89 6.13 -1.16
CA ASN A 63 -10.56 5.91 0.12
C ASN A 63 -10.67 4.42 0.44
N SER A 64 -11.11 3.59 -0.50
CA SER A 64 -11.18 2.13 -0.33
C SER A 64 -9.80 1.53 -0.05
N ALA A 65 -8.77 1.92 -0.82
CA ALA A 65 -7.41 1.47 -0.57
C ALA A 65 -6.87 1.93 0.80
N ARG A 66 -7.30 3.11 1.30
CA ARG A 66 -6.93 3.58 2.63
C ARG A 66 -7.60 2.76 3.73
N ALA A 67 -8.89 2.48 3.60
CA ALA A 67 -9.62 1.65 4.56
C ALA A 67 -9.00 0.25 4.71
N ILE A 68 -8.62 -0.40 3.60
CA ILE A 68 -7.89 -1.69 3.62
C ILE A 68 -6.54 -1.54 4.34
N MET A 69 -5.80 -0.46 4.09
CA MET A 69 -4.57 -0.24 4.84
C MET A 69 -4.86 -0.03 6.32
N ASP A 70 -5.89 0.72 6.70
CA ASP A 70 -6.16 1.01 8.10
C ASP A 70 -6.54 -0.26 8.89
N SER A 71 -7.29 -1.18 8.29
CA SER A 71 -7.56 -2.50 8.90
C SER A 71 -6.30 -3.35 9.10
N LEU A 72 -5.25 -3.12 8.29
CA LEU A 72 -3.95 -3.79 8.39
C LEU A 72 -2.92 -3.04 9.25
N ALA A 73 -3.25 -1.85 9.78
CA ALA A 73 -2.27 -0.93 10.33
C ALA A 73 -1.65 -1.41 11.65
N GLU A 74 -2.49 -1.89 12.58
CA GLU A 74 -2.06 -2.31 13.91
C GLU A 74 -1.05 -3.46 13.84
N ALA A 75 -1.44 -4.57 13.18
CA ALA A 75 -0.58 -5.73 13.00
C ALA A 75 0.75 -5.38 12.32
N ARG A 76 0.72 -4.50 11.31
CA ARG A 76 1.93 -4.00 10.66
C ARG A 76 2.80 -3.17 11.59
N ASN A 77 2.21 -2.29 12.40
CA ASN A 77 2.95 -1.38 13.27
C ASN A 77 3.64 -2.14 14.40
N LEU A 78 2.95 -3.09 15.04
CA LEU A 78 3.54 -3.96 16.06
C LEU A 78 4.69 -4.80 15.50
N ALA A 79 4.51 -5.39 14.31
CA ALA A 79 5.59 -6.13 13.63
C ALA A 79 6.80 -5.24 13.29
N ALA A 80 6.55 -4.01 12.82
CA ALA A 80 7.60 -3.06 12.47
C ALA A 80 8.39 -2.59 13.70
N LEU A 81 7.70 -2.27 14.81
CA LEU A 81 8.33 -1.86 16.07
C LEU A 81 9.13 -3.00 16.69
N SER A 82 8.58 -4.23 16.72
CA SER A 82 9.27 -5.44 17.16
C SER A 82 10.58 -5.64 16.38
N LYS A 83 10.52 -5.55 15.04
CA LYS A 83 11.70 -5.65 14.17
C LYS A 83 12.70 -4.50 14.40
N ALA A 84 12.23 -3.28 14.59
CA ALA A 84 13.07 -2.11 14.84
C ALA A 84 13.81 -2.24 16.17
N ALA A 85 13.12 -2.62 17.25
CA ALA A 85 13.72 -2.85 18.56
C ALA A 85 14.82 -3.92 18.50
N ARG A 86 14.56 -5.05 17.83
CA ARG A 86 15.57 -6.10 17.61
C ARG A 86 16.78 -5.60 16.82
N LYS A 87 16.57 -4.79 15.78
CA LYS A 87 17.66 -4.22 14.98
C LYS A 87 18.50 -3.21 15.78
N MET A 88 17.85 -2.38 16.59
CA MET A 88 18.52 -1.43 17.48
C MET A 88 19.33 -2.16 18.56
N ALA A 89 18.77 -3.21 19.17
CA ALA A 89 19.47 -4.01 20.18
C ALA A 89 20.82 -4.56 19.69
N LYS A 90 20.90 -4.98 18.42
CA LYS A 90 22.16 -5.43 17.79
C LYS A 90 23.24 -4.36 17.74
N ARG A 91 22.86 -3.09 17.73
CA ARG A 91 23.73 -1.92 17.62
C ARG A 91 23.99 -1.22 18.96
N SER A 92 23.37 -1.68 20.04
CA SER A 92 23.43 -1.04 21.36
C SER A 92 24.37 -1.75 22.32
N GLY A 93 24.84 -1.01 23.34
CA GLY A 93 25.58 -1.52 24.49
C GLY A 93 24.75 -2.45 25.38
N LYS A 94 25.40 -3.22 26.26
CA LYS A 94 24.79 -4.29 27.08
C LYS A 94 23.46 -3.90 27.77
N PRO A 95 23.36 -2.80 28.55
CA PRO A 95 22.12 -2.48 29.26
C PRO A 95 20.95 -2.17 28.31
N ALA A 96 21.19 -1.32 27.30
CA ALA A 96 20.18 -0.98 26.29
C ALA A 96 19.77 -2.17 25.42
N ARG A 97 20.70 -3.08 25.11
CA ARG A 97 20.42 -4.29 24.33
C ARG A 97 19.38 -5.18 25.01
N THR A 98 19.49 -5.39 26.32
CA THR A 98 18.54 -6.23 27.07
C THR A 98 17.15 -5.61 27.02
N VAL A 99 17.03 -4.31 27.34
CA VAL A 99 15.75 -3.58 27.31
C VAL A 99 15.09 -3.66 25.92
N LEU A 100 15.85 -3.40 24.85
CA LEU A 100 15.33 -3.43 23.49
C LEU A 100 14.89 -4.83 23.04
N ARG A 101 15.58 -5.90 23.50
CA ARG A 101 15.15 -7.28 23.23
C ARG A 101 13.83 -7.60 23.94
N THR A 102 13.71 -7.21 25.21
CA THR A 102 12.49 -7.39 26.00
C THR A 102 11.31 -6.65 25.37
N ALA A 103 11.49 -5.37 25.01
CA ALA A 103 10.48 -4.58 24.31
C ALA A 103 10.06 -5.22 22.97
N GLY A 104 11.04 -5.70 22.19
CA GLY A 104 10.75 -6.39 20.93
C GLY A 104 10.00 -7.72 21.10
N ALA A 105 10.19 -8.43 22.21
CA ALA A 105 9.41 -9.62 22.54
C ALA A 105 7.99 -9.28 23.00
N ALA A 106 7.84 -8.26 23.85
CA ALA A 106 6.53 -7.78 24.31
C ALA A 106 5.65 -7.32 23.13
N LEU A 107 6.21 -6.58 22.17
CA LEU A 107 5.51 -6.14 20.96
C LEU A 107 5.08 -7.31 20.06
N GLU A 108 5.91 -8.37 19.99
CA GLU A 108 5.55 -9.57 19.25
C GLU A 108 4.41 -10.33 19.91
N ASN A 109 4.41 -10.41 21.25
CA ASN A 109 3.33 -11.03 22.01
C ASN A 109 2.03 -10.21 21.89
N ALA A 110 2.11 -8.89 21.97
CA ALA A 110 0.97 -8.01 21.71
C ALA A 110 0.40 -8.24 20.31
N ARG A 111 1.25 -8.39 19.29
CA ARG A 111 0.82 -8.70 17.91
C ARG A 111 0.08 -10.05 17.82
N LYS A 112 0.53 -11.06 18.57
CA LYS A 112 -0.12 -12.39 18.60
C LYS A 112 -1.43 -12.39 19.40
N ALA A 113 -1.54 -11.51 20.40
CA ALA A 113 -2.73 -11.37 21.24
C ALA A 113 -3.78 -10.40 20.68
N ALA A 114 -3.40 -9.54 19.72
CA ALA A 114 -4.32 -8.65 19.02
C ALA A 114 -5.42 -9.45 18.30
N ALA A 115 -6.58 -8.81 18.11
CA ALA A 115 -7.69 -9.41 17.39
C ALA A 115 -7.21 -9.92 16.01
N PRO A 116 -7.62 -11.15 15.61
CA PRO A 116 -7.28 -11.66 14.30
C PRO A 116 -7.73 -10.67 13.22
N ILE A 117 -6.85 -10.41 12.25
CA ILE A 117 -7.24 -9.66 11.06
C ILE A 117 -8.27 -10.50 10.32
N ASP A 118 -9.42 -9.90 10.00
CA ASP A 118 -10.40 -10.52 9.12
C ASP A 118 -9.86 -10.52 7.68
N LEU A 119 -9.06 -11.54 7.36
CA LEU A 119 -8.46 -11.70 6.03
C LEU A 119 -9.51 -11.95 4.95
N THR A 120 -10.67 -12.49 5.30
CA THR A 120 -11.79 -12.68 4.37
C THR A 120 -12.39 -11.33 3.97
N ALA A 121 -12.62 -10.43 4.93
CA ALA A 121 -13.05 -9.06 4.62
C ALA A 121 -11.99 -8.28 3.83
N VAL A 122 -10.71 -8.46 4.14
CA VAL A 122 -9.61 -7.82 3.39
C VAL A 122 -9.56 -8.33 1.95
N ASP A 123 -9.69 -9.64 1.71
CA ASP A 123 -9.72 -10.21 0.35
C ASP A 123 -10.92 -9.69 -0.45
N ALA A 124 -12.13 -9.70 0.15
CA ALA A 124 -13.32 -9.14 -0.48
C ALA A 124 -13.11 -7.67 -0.88
N ALA A 125 -12.57 -6.85 0.03
CA ALA A 125 -12.28 -5.45 -0.26
C ALA A 125 -11.20 -5.26 -1.34
N LEU A 126 -10.22 -6.16 -1.44
CA LEU A 126 -9.22 -6.14 -2.52
C LEU A 126 -9.83 -6.51 -3.88
N ARG A 127 -10.80 -7.44 -3.92
CA ARG A 127 -11.55 -7.75 -5.14
C ARG A 127 -12.42 -6.58 -5.59
N ASP A 128 -13.10 -5.90 -4.66
CA ASP A 128 -13.85 -4.69 -4.97
C ASP A 128 -12.93 -3.59 -5.50
N LEU A 129 -11.75 -3.42 -4.89
CA LEU A 129 -10.74 -2.48 -5.36
C LEU A 129 -10.23 -2.83 -6.76
N LEU A 130 -10.09 -4.12 -7.08
CA LEU A 130 -9.72 -4.59 -8.42
C LEU A 130 -10.82 -4.29 -9.44
N ALA A 131 -12.09 -4.49 -9.08
CA ALA A 131 -13.21 -4.12 -9.94
C ALA A 131 -13.21 -2.60 -10.24
N LEU A 132 -12.95 -1.76 -9.22
CA LEU A 132 -12.76 -0.31 -9.41
C LEU A 132 -11.57 0.02 -10.33
N ALA A 133 -10.48 -0.75 -10.25
CA ALA A 133 -9.33 -0.57 -11.15
C ALA A 133 -9.68 -0.90 -12.61
N GLN A 134 -10.55 -1.89 -12.86
CA GLN A 134 -10.90 -2.35 -14.20
C GLN A 134 -11.82 -1.39 -14.96
N VAL A 135 -12.67 -0.64 -14.24
CA VAL A 135 -13.59 0.34 -14.86
C VAL A 135 -12.93 1.70 -15.14
N TRP A 136 -11.60 1.80 -14.97
CA TRP A 136 -10.90 3.06 -15.20
C TRP A 136 -10.96 3.49 -16.67
N PRO A 137 -11.32 4.74 -17.00
CA PRO A 137 -11.41 5.19 -18.39
C PRO A 137 -10.04 5.24 -19.06
N GLU A 138 -10.02 5.07 -20.38
CA GLU A 138 -8.82 5.28 -21.18
C GLU A 138 -8.42 6.75 -21.15
N ALA A 139 -7.12 7.00 -21.04
CA ALA A 139 -6.58 8.33 -20.91
C ALA A 139 -5.62 8.64 -22.05
N SER A 140 -5.76 9.83 -22.62
CA SER A 140 -4.75 10.36 -23.53
C SER A 140 -3.41 10.56 -22.81
N ALA A 141 -2.30 10.44 -23.53
CA ALA A 141 -0.96 10.70 -22.99
C ALA A 141 -0.84 12.10 -22.35
N ARG A 142 -1.60 13.09 -22.83
CA ARG A 142 -1.65 14.44 -22.26
C ARG A 142 -2.29 14.45 -20.87
N GLN A 143 -3.39 13.72 -20.67
CA GLN A 143 -4.06 13.60 -19.38
C GLN A 143 -3.17 12.89 -18.35
N VAL A 144 -2.52 11.80 -18.75
CA VAL A 144 -1.54 11.09 -17.90
C VAL A 144 -0.40 12.02 -17.50
N LYS A 145 0.20 12.72 -18.46
CA LYS A 145 1.30 13.67 -18.20
C LYS A 145 0.86 14.81 -17.27
N ARG A 146 -0.36 15.32 -17.42
CA ARG A 146 -0.93 16.36 -16.55
C ARG A 146 -1.08 15.85 -15.12
N GLY A 147 -1.65 14.65 -14.94
CA GLY A 147 -1.79 14.01 -13.64
C GLY A 147 -0.45 13.79 -12.94
N ALA A 148 0.53 13.21 -13.65
CA ALA A 148 1.86 12.96 -13.11
C ALA A 148 2.56 14.26 -12.68
N ARG A 149 2.49 15.32 -13.50
CA ARG A 149 3.03 16.64 -13.16
C ARG A 149 2.36 17.25 -11.92
N TYR A 150 1.05 17.10 -11.79
CA TYR A 150 0.33 17.58 -10.61
C TYR A 150 0.81 16.89 -9.33
N VAL A 151 0.89 15.54 -9.36
CA VAL A 151 1.39 14.75 -8.23
C VAL A 151 2.84 15.13 -7.89
N ALA A 152 3.72 15.23 -8.87
CA ALA A 152 5.12 15.61 -8.67
C ALA A 152 5.26 17.02 -8.07
N ARG A 153 4.45 17.98 -8.52
CA ARG A 153 4.44 19.34 -7.95
C ARG A 153 3.99 19.33 -6.49
N ARG A 154 2.94 18.58 -6.17
CA ARG A 154 2.42 18.47 -4.81
C ARG A 154 3.44 17.86 -3.87
N ALA A 155 4.16 16.82 -4.32
CA ALA A 155 5.20 16.16 -3.54
C ALA A 155 6.42 17.05 -3.22
N ARG A 156 6.65 18.14 -3.96
CA ARG A 156 7.73 19.10 -3.69
C ARG A 156 7.35 20.20 -2.70
N ARG A 157 6.06 20.35 -2.39
CA ARG A 157 5.53 21.42 -1.52
C ARG A 157 5.25 20.96 -0.09
N GLY A 158 5.27 19.66 0.17
CA GLY A 158 5.12 19.07 1.50
C GLY A 158 6.42 18.42 1.91
#